data_AF-A0A9W8JVK6-F1
#
_entry.id   AF-A0A9W8JVK6-F1
#
_cell.length_a   1.000
_cell.length_b   1.000
_cell.length_c   1.000
_cell.angle_alpha   90.00
_cell.angle_beta   90.00
_cell.angle_gamma   90.00
#
_symmetry.space_group_name_H-M   'P 1'
#
loop_
_entity.id
_entity.type
_entity.pdbx_description
1 polymer ?
#
loop_
_entity_poly.entity_id
_entity_poly.type
_entity_poly.pdbx_seq_one_letter_code
_entity_poly.pdbx_strand_id
1 'polypeptide(L)'
;MIKRRFSVKEWEYVVNICGSDLHAYLTQIPKFPTLTEANELSGETLPITLGHEFSGTIVDIGEGVDSKFQVGQSVIIEPMISCHKPECHCCSNDLSNVCPLTNGIGIGGWGGGLSEYIAVEARLVHVLPKGISRAMIEPLAVAWHAVKRSGFKPGQSVLIVGAGPIGLFLLKVLR
;
A
#
# COMPACT_ATOMS: atom_id res chain seq x y z
N MET A 1 -10.37 15.33 -12.12
CA MET A 1 -10.55 13.88 -12.32
C MET A 1 -10.39 13.55 -13.80
N ILE A 2 -9.26 12.96 -14.17
CA ILE A 2 -8.93 12.57 -15.55
C ILE A 2 -8.71 11.04 -15.55
N LYS A 3 -9.34 10.35 -16.51
CA LYS A 3 -9.37 8.87 -16.71
C LYS A 3 -8.18 8.50 -17.62
N ARG A 4 -7.06 7.93 -17.13
CA ARG A 4 -6.74 6.53 -16.76
C ARG A 4 -6.65 5.55 -17.95
N ARG A 5 -5.45 5.01 -18.22
CA ARG A 5 -5.23 3.60 -18.66
C ARG A 5 -3.76 3.19 -18.53
N PHE A 6 -3.43 2.37 -17.54
CA PHE A 6 -2.14 1.68 -17.44
C PHE A 6 -2.27 0.31 -18.15
N SER A 7 -1.33 -0.13 -19.02
CA SER A 7 -1.28 -1.50 -19.59
C SER A 7 0.04 -2.31 -19.39
N VAL A 8 0.12 -3.20 -18.39
CA VAL A 8 1.19 -4.21 -18.21
C VAL A 8 1.11 -5.34 -19.27
N LYS A 9 2.12 -5.42 -20.14
CA LYS A 9 2.41 -6.61 -20.95
C LYS A 9 3.36 -7.55 -20.19
N GLU A 10 2.95 -8.80 -20.08
CA GLU A 10 3.74 -10.03 -19.85
C GLU A 10 4.82 -10.03 -18.74
N TRP A 11 4.42 -10.63 -17.60
CA TRP A 11 5.27 -11.25 -16.56
C TRP A 11 6.16 -10.37 -15.69
N GLU A 12 5.61 -9.33 -15.08
CA GLU A 12 6.34 -8.53 -14.08
C GLU A 12 5.38 -7.90 -13.05
N TYR A 13 4.48 -8.70 -12.50
CA TYR A 13 3.44 -8.25 -11.57
C TYR A 13 3.31 -9.21 -10.41
N VAL A 14 3.30 -8.70 -9.17
CA VAL A 14 3.11 -9.52 -7.97
C VAL A 14 2.10 -8.86 -7.07
N VAL A 15 1.18 -9.67 -6.54
CA VAL A 15 0.25 -9.31 -5.48
C VAL A 15 0.37 -10.37 -4.40
N ASN A 16 0.59 -9.93 -3.18
CA ASN A 16 0.55 -10.81 -2.02
C ASN A 16 -0.81 -10.72 -1.37
N ILE A 17 -1.13 -11.78 -0.63
CA ILE A 17 -2.35 -11.90 0.14
C ILE A 17 -1.97 -11.78 1.60
N CYS A 18 -2.63 -10.87 2.29
CA CYS A 18 -2.45 -10.62 3.70
C CYS A 18 -3.65 -11.11 4.52
N GLY A 19 -3.48 -11.23 5.83
CA GLY A 19 -4.58 -11.52 6.74
C GLY A 19 -5.69 -10.46 6.67
N SER A 20 -5.35 -9.20 6.37
CA SER A 20 -6.30 -8.11 6.13
C SER A 20 -7.20 -8.36 4.90
N ASP A 21 -6.70 -8.99 3.84
CA ASP A 21 -7.55 -9.38 2.69
C ASP A 21 -8.57 -10.45 3.12
N LEU A 22 -8.15 -11.41 3.95
CA LEU A 22 -9.04 -12.43 4.49
C LEU A 22 -10.09 -11.82 5.44
N HIS A 23 -9.69 -10.87 6.30
CA HIS A 23 -10.62 -10.14 7.14
C HIS A 23 -11.61 -9.33 6.31
N ALA A 24 -11.18 -8.66 5.24
CA ALA A 24 -12.05 -7.91 4.35
C ALA A 24 -13.03 -8.82 3.60
N TYR A 25 -12.60 -10.03 3.25
CA TYR A 25 -13.45 -11.02 2.57
C TYR A 25 -14.48 -11.67 3.50
N LEU A 26 -14.07 -12.05 4.72
CA LEU A 26 -14.91 -12.82 5.65
C LEU A 26 -15.73 -11.96 6.61
N THR A 27 -15.30 -10.73 6.87
CA THR A 27 -15.86 -9.89 7.94
C THR A 27 -15.98 -8.44 7.52
N GLN A 28 -16.85 -7.69 8.20
CA GLN A 28 -16.85 -6.24 8.06
C GLN A 28 -15.74 -5.65 8.93
N ILE A 29 -14.81 -4.95 8.29
CA ILE A 29 -13.79 -4.18 9.00
C ILE A 29 -14.35 -2.77 9.27
N PRO A 30 -14.32 -2.27 10.52
CA PRO A 30 -14.79 -0.93 10.83
C PRO A 30 -14.13 0.15 9.95
N LYS A 31 -14.91 1.12 9.49
CA LYS A 31 -14.53 2.20 8.55
C LYS A 31 -14.33 1.78 7.09
N PHE A 32 -14.44 0.50 6.73
CA PHE A 32 -14.43 0.07 5.34
C PHE A 32 -15.83 0.13 4.72
N PRO A 33 -15.94 0.29 3.40
CA PRO A 33 -17.23 0.46 2.74
C PRO A 33 -18.09 -0.80 2.85
N THR A 34 -19.40 -0.62 2.81
CA THR A 34 -20.37 -1.71 2.71
C THR A 34 -21.07 -1.65 1.35
N LEU A 35 -22.06 -2.52 1.14
CA LEU A 35 -22.91 -2.46 -0.04
C LEU A 35 -23.79 -1.20 -0.09
N THR A 36 -24.03 -0.55 1.06
CA THR A 36 -24.97 0.57 1.19
C THR A 36 -24.34 1.85 1.74
N GLU A 37 -23.17 1.75 2.36
CA GLU A 37 -22.47 2.86 2.99
C GLU A 37 -21.09 3.02 2.35
N ALA A 38 -20.83 4.21 1.81
CA ALA A 38 -19.55 4.53 1.20
C ALA A 38 -18.48 4.79 2.25
N ASN A 39 -17.24 4.46 1.94
CA ASN A 39 -16.11 4.89 2.76
C ASN A 39 -15.94 6.42 2.67
N GLU A 40 -15.69 7.06 3.80
CA GLU A 40 -15.62 8.52 3.92
C GLU A 40 -14.51 9.15 3.06
N LEU A 41 -13.39 8.45 2.87
CA LEU A 41 -12.25 8.95 2.11
C LEU A 41 -12.37 8.67 0.61
N SER A 42 -12.72 7.44 0.23
CA SER A 42 -12.79 7.04 -1.17
C SER A 42 -14.10 7.43 -1.84
N GLY A 43 -15.18 7.57 -1.07
CA GLY A 43 -16.53 7.80 -1.57
C GLY A 43 -17.14 6.58 -2.28
N GLU A 44 -16.51 5.41 -2.18
CA GLU A 44 -16.91 4.19 -2.88
C GLU A 44 -17.64 3.21 -1.94
N THR A 45 -18.60 2.45 -2.49
CA THR A 45 -19.24 1.28 -1.87
C THR A 45 -18.64 -0.01 -2.43
N LEU A 46 -18.96 -1.16 -1.82
CA LEU A 46 -18.67 -2.46 -2.43
C LEU A 46 -19.43 -2.63 -3.77
N PRO A 47 -18.90 -3.43 -4.72
CA PRO A 47 -17.65 -4.20 -4.65
C PRO A 47 -16.40 -3.35 -4.92
N ILE A 48 -15.31 -3.67 -4.20
CA ILE A 48 -13.95 -3.14 -4.43
C ILE A 48 -13.05 -4.29 -4.86
N THR A 49 -12.25 -4.10 -5.91
CA THR A 49 -11.20 -5.06 -6.28
C THR A 49 -10.17 -5.14 -5.16
N LEU A 50 -9.91 -6.35 -4.66
CA LEU A 50 -8.99 -6.56 -3.53
C LEU A 50 -7.52 -6.45 -3.92
N GLY A 51 -6.63 -6.48 -2.92
CA GLY A 51 -5.18 -6.54 -3.08
C GLY A 51 -4.49 -5.21 -2.79
N HIS A 52 -3.76 -5.17 -1.68
CA HIS A 52 -3.07 -3.96 -1.21
C HIS A 52 -1.56 -4.13 -1.11
N GLU A 53 -1.05 -5.36 -1.28
CA GLU A 53 0.38 -5.65 -1.28
C GLU A 53 0.85 -5.98 -2.70
N PHE A 54 1.04 -4.97 -3.55
CA PHE A 54 1.33 -5.21 -4.97
C PHE A 54 2.38 -4.29 -5.58
N SER A 55 3.01 -4.81 -6.63
CA SER A 55 4.02 -4.13 -7.43
C SER A 55 3.80 -4.44 -8.90
N GLY A 56 4.21 -3.51 -9.76
CA GLY A 56 3.89 -3.54 -11.18
C GLY A 56 4.81 -2.65 -11.97
N THR A 57 4.63 -2.64 -13.29
CA THR A 57 5.46 -1.87 -14.20
C THR A 57 4.66 -0.66 -14.67
N ILE A 58 5.27 0.53 -14.66
CA ILE A 58 4.63 1.74 -15.19
C ILE A 58 4.43 1.55 -16.70
N VAL A 59 3.24 1.84 -17.17
CA VAL A 59 2.80 1.47 -18.52
C VAL A 59 2.04 2.60 -19.21
N ASP A 60 1.65 3.61 -18.43
CA ASP A 60 1.17 4.91 -18.88
C ASP A 60 1.50 5.93 -17.79
N ILE A 61 1.53 7.22 -18.11
CA ILE A 61 1.79 8.29 -17.16
C ILE A 61 0.85 9.47 -17.45
N GLY A 62 0.13 9.92 -16.42
CA GLY A 62 -0.76 11.06 -16.54
C GLY A 62 -0.03 12.38 -16.80
N GLU A 63 -0.70 13.31 -17.48
CA GLU A 63 -0.18 14.67 -17.68
C GLU A 63 0.13 15.36 -16.34
N GLY A 64 1.25 16.07 -16.28
CA GLY A 64 1.69 16.80 -15.07
C GLY A 64 2.30 15.92 -13.98
N VAL A 65 2.42 14.61 -14.18
CA VAL A 65 3.20 13.74 -13.29
C VAL A 65 4.70 14.04 -13.45
N ASP A 66 5.42 14.01 -12.32
CA ASP A 66 6.85 14.26 -12.23
C ASP A 66 7.66 13.45 -13.27
N SER A 67 8.55 14.13 -13.98
CA SER A 67 9.44 13.59 -15.01
C SER A 67 10.38 12.45 -14.57
N LYS A 68 10.52 12.22 -13.24
CA LYS A 68 11.29 11.08 -12.73
C LYS A 68 10.65 9.73 -13.05
N PHE A 69 9.35 9.69 -13.32
CA PHE A 69 8.63 8.47 -13.66
C PHE A 69 8.71 8.21 -15.17
N GLN A 70 8.91 6.96 -15.54
CA GLN A 70 9.04 6.52 -16.94
C GLN A 70 8.33 5.20 -17.15
N VAL A 71 7.65 5.06 -18.30
CA VAL A 71 7.08 3.79 -18.75
C VAL A 71 8.19 2.73 -18.82
N GLY A 72 7.89 1.54 -18.33
CA GLY A 72 8.83 0.42 -18.19
C GLY A 72 9.49 0.32 -16.81
N GLN A 73 9.36 1.33 -15.93
CA GLN A 73 9.92 1.24 -14.58
C GLN A 73 9.15 0.24 -13.72
N SER A 74 9.88 -0.65 -13.03
CA SER A 74 9.33 -1.45 -11.95
C SER A 74 9.06 -0.57 -10.73
N VAL A 75 7.87 -0.69 -10.16
CA VAL A 75 7.41 0.10 -9.02
C VAL A 75 6.74 -0.77 -7.98
N ILE A 76 6.75 -0.31 -6.73
CA ILE A 76 5.80 -0.74 -5.71
C ILE A 76 4.84 0.40 -5.37
N ILE A 77 3.61 0.04 -5.01
CA ILE A 77 2.60 0.98 -4.57
C ILE A 77 2.52 0.96 -3.04
N GLU A 78 2.62 2.14 -2.43
CA GLU A 78 2.22 2.35 -1.04
C GLU A 78 0.68 2.34 -0.96
N PRO A 79 0.05 1.34 -0.31
CA PRO A 79 -1.40 1.21 -0.37
C PRO A 79 -2.12 2.15 0.58
N MET A 80 -1.40 2.77 1.51
CA MET A 80 -2.00 3.58 2.56
C MET A 80 -2.32 4.98 2.03
N ILE A 81 -3.61 5.33 2.09
CA ILE A 81 -4.14 6.61 1.62
C ILE A 81 -4.70 7.39 2.78
N SER A 82 -4.52 8.70 2.74
CA SER A 82 -5.06 9.63 3.73
C SER A 82 -5.71 10.84 3.05
N CYS A 83 -6.35 11.73 3.81
CA CYS A 83 -7.00 12.90 3.20
C CYS A 83 -6.05 13.83 2.44
N HIS A 84 -4.75 13.82 2.79
CA HIS A 84 -3.71 14.68 2.21
C HIS A 84 -4.05 16.16 2.11
N LYS A 85 -4.97 16.63 2.94
CA LYS A 85 -5.35 18.03 3.01
C LYS A 85 -4.23 18.84 3.67
N PRO A 86 -3.82 20.01 3.13
CA PRO A 86 -2.79 20.85 3.72
C PRO A 86 -3.06 21.24 5.18
N GLU A 87 -4.34 21.41 5.53
CA GLU A 87 -4.80 21.76 6.89
C GLU A 87 -4.85 20.57 7.86
N CYS A 88 -4.64 19.33 7.38
CA CYS A 88 -4.65 18.16 8.24
C CYS A 88 -3.32 18.03 9.01
N HIS A 89 -3.36 18.20 10.34
CA HIS A 89 -2.19 18.10 11.20
C HIS A 89 -1.36 16.82 10.98
N CYS A 90 -2.00 15.66 10.83
CA CYS A 90 -1.30 14.40 10.56
C CYS A 90 -0.60 14.41 9.20
N CYS A 91 -1.32 14.81 8.14
CA CYS A 91 -0.78 14.80 6.78
C CYS A 91 0.31 15.85 6.56
N SER A 92 0.22 17.00 7.23
CA SER A 92 1.21 18.08 7.13
C SER A 92 2.49 17.83 7.92
N ASN A 93 2.53 16.80 8.77
CA ASN A 93 3.67 16.49 9.65
C ASN A 93 4.24 15.08 9.39
N ASP A 94 4.09 14.54 8.18
CA ASP A 94 4.57 13.19 7.80
C ASP A 94 4.01 12.05 8.68
N LEU A 95 2.79 12.24 9.21
CA LEU A 95 2.05 11.28 10.03
C LEU A 95 0.76 10.83 9.34
N SER A 96 0.77 10.76 8.00
CA SER A 96 -0.39 10.37 7.18
C SER A 96 -0.99 9.02 7.60
N ASN A 97 -0.15 8.10 8.09
CA ASN A 97 -0.54 6.77 8.58
C ASN A 97 -1.47 6.78 9.80
N VAL A 98 -1.61 7.92 10.48
CA VAL A 98 -2.54 8.10 11.61
C VAL A 98 -3.56 9.20 11.35
N CYS A 99 -3.74 9.59 10.08
CA CYS A 99 -4.83 10.49 9.70
C CYS A 99 -6.18 9.89 10.12
N PRO A 100 -7.11 10.69 10.70
CA PRO A 100 -8.45 10.21 11.02
C PRO A 100 -9.21 9.68 9.80
N LEU A 101 -8.93 10.28 8.63
CA LEU A 101 -9.40 9.89 7.31
C LEU A 101 -8.28 9.13 6.60
N THR A 102 -8.08 7.88 6.99
CA THR A 102 -7.11 6.97 6.38
C THR A 102 -7.81 5.72 5.87
N ASN A 103 -7.28 5.13 4.80
CA ASN A 103 -7.80 3.91 4.21
C ASN A 103 -6.69 3.15 3.45
N GLY A 104 -7.00 1.97 2.91
CA GLY A 104 -6.11 1.19 2.08
C GLY A 104 -6.66 1.00 0.66
N ILE A 105 -5.83 1.24 -0.35
CA ILE A 105 -6.04 0.82 -1.74
C ILE A 105 -6.31 -0.68 -1.75
N GLY A 106 -7.31 -1.12 -2.51
CA GLY A 106 -7.63 -2.54 -2.60
C GLY A 106 -8.27 -3.14 -1.35
N ILE A 107 -8.69 -2.31 -0.40
CA ILE A 107 -9.59 -2.76 0.67
C ILE A 107 -10.76 -1.80 0.82
N GLY A 108 -10.50 -0.52 1.08
CA GLY A 108 -11.56 0.46 1.29
C GLY A 108 -11.82 1.40 0.12
N GLY A 109 -11.18 1.17 -1.04
CA GLY A 109 -11.49 1.87 -2.28
C GLY A 109 -10.34 1.89 -3.28
N TRP A 110 -10.55 2.61 -4.38
CA TRP A 110 -9.62 2.92 -5.46
C TRP A 110 -9.18 1.74 -6.32
N GLY A 111 -9.82 0.57 -6.14
CA GLY A 111 -9.42 -0.69 -6.74
C GLY A 111 -8.10 -1.21 -6.17
N GLY A 112 -7.79 -2.48 -6.40
CA GLY A 112 -6.64 -3.14 -5.80
C GLY A 112 -5.82 -3.93 -6.80
N GLY A 113 -4.74 -4.49 -6.31
CA GLY A 113 -3.78 -5.25 -7.09
C GLY A 113 -4.30 -6.59 -7.62
N LEU A 114 -5.40 -7.16 -7.13
CA LEU A 114 -6.00 -8.34 -7.75
C LEU A 114 -6.76 -7.96 -9.04
N SER A 115 -6.08 -7.24 -9.92
CA SER A 115 -6.47 -6.75 -11.23
C SER A 115 -5.26 -6.80 -12.17
N GLU A 116 -5.53 -6.81 -13.48
CA GLU A 116 -4.47 -6.65 -14.48
C GLU A 116 -3.89 -5.23 -14.46
N TYR A 117 -4.73 -4.23 -14.16
CA TYR A 117 -4.39 -2.81 -14.16
C TYR A 117 -5.07 -2.06 -13.03
N ILE A 118 -4.30 -1.15 -12.43
CA ILE A 118 -4.79 -0.17 -11.48
C ILE A 118 -4.20 1.19 -11.81
N ALA A 119 -4.96 2.25 -11.55
CA ALA A 119 -4.46 3.61 -11.60
C ALA A 119 -4.35 4.17 -10.19
N VAL A 120 -3.15 4.65 -9.88
CA VAL A 120 -2.77 5.14 -8.55
C VAL A 120 -2.20 6.54 -8.65
N GLU A 121 -2.22 7.27 -7.55
CA GLU A 121 -1.62 8.60 -7.49
C GLU A 121 -0.09 8.49 -7.49
N ALA A 122 0.60 9.33 -8.25
CA ALA A 122 2.06 9.28 -8.41
C ALA A 122 2.83 9.35 -7.08
N ARG A 123 2.27 10.03 -6.08
CA ARG A 123 2.86 10.13 -4.72
C ARG A 123 2.94 8.79 -3.97
N LEU A 124 2.15 7.80 -4.37
CA LEU A 124 2.13 6.45 -3.79
C LEU A 124 3.05 5.49 -4.53
N VAL A 125 3.65 5.94 -5.63
CA VAL A 125 4.47 5.12 -6.51
C VAL A 125 5.94 5.25 -6.12
N HIS A 126 6.54 4.14 -5.74
CA HIS A 126 7.96 4.05 -5.39
C HIS A 126 8.70 3.24 -6.45
N VAL A 127 9.63 3.88 -7.17
CA VAL A 127 10.44 3.22 -8.20
C VAL A 127 11.43 2.26 -7.54
N LEU A 128 11.43 1.01 -8.01
CA LEU A 128 12.30 -0.03 -7.47
C LEU A 128 13.69 0.03 -8.13
N PRO A 129 14.77 -0.04 -7.34
CA PRO A 129 16.09 -0.29 -7.88
C PRO A 129 16.14 -1.64 -8.61
N LYS A 130 17.04 -1.76 -9.59
CA LYS A 130 17.27 -3.02 -10.32
C LYS A 130 17.65 -4.14 -9.35
N GLY A 131 17.08 -5.33 -9.53
CA GLY A 131 17.40 -6.53 -8.76
C GLY A 131 16.71 -6.65 -7.41
N ILE A 132 15.85 -5.70 -7.02
CA ILE A 132 15.04 -5.80 -5.81
C ILE A 132 13.79 -6.63 -6.08
N SER A 133 13.49 -7.55 -5.16
CA SER A 133 12.27 -8.35 -5.22
C SER A 133 11.03 -7.48 -5.07
N ARG A 134 10.05 -7.77 -5.92
CA ARG A 134 8.79 -7.04 -6.08
C ARG A 134 7.72 -7.49 -5.08
N ALA A 135 7.95 -8.61 -4.40
CA ALA A 135 6.91 -9.34 -3.68
C ALA A 135 6.78 -8.97 -2.19
N MET A 136 7.59 -8.10 -1.59
CA MET A 136 7.66 -8.09 -0.11
C MET A 136 7.88 -6.72 0.55
N ILE A 137 7.89 -5.62 -0.22
CA ILE A 137 8.29 -4.34 0.35
C ILE A 137 7.21 -3.73 1.25
N GLU A 138 5.91 -3.90 0.95
CA GLU A 138 4.83 -3.43 1.83
C GLU A 138 4.91 -4.07 3.24
N PRO A 139 4.90 -5.40 3.40
CA PRO A 139 4.94 -6.00 4.73
C PRO A 139 6.30 -5.80 5.41
N LEU A 140 7.38 -5.65 4.63
CA LEU A 140 8.68 -5.24 5.16
C LEU A 140 8.64 -3.80 5.71
N ALA A 141 7.94 -2.88 5.05
CA ALA A 141 7.79 -1.51 5.52
C ALA A 141 7.01 -1.45 6.85
N VAL A 142 6.01 -2.30 7.03
CA VAL A 142 5.31 -2.48 8.31
C VAL A 142 6.27 -2.92 9.42
N ALA A 143 7.08 -3.95 9.17
CA ALA A 143 8.08 -4.44 10.12
C ALA A 143 9.15 -3.38 10.43
N TRP A 144 9.64 -2.68 9.40
CA TRP A 144 10.59 -1.59 9.53
C TRP A 144 10.04 -0.46 10.40
N HIS A 145 8.79 -0.04 10.16
CA HIS A 145 8.12 0.98 10.95
C HIS A 145 8.02 0.58 12.43
N ALA A 146 7.64 -0.68 12.71
CA ALA A 146 7.54 -1.19 14.08
C ALA A 146 8.89 -1.18 14.82
N VAL A 147 9.97 -1.65 14.18
CA VAL A 147 11.31 -1.65 14.77
C VAL A 147 11.83 -0.21 14.97
N LYS A 148 11.63 0.68 14.00
CA LYS A 148 12.01 2.08 14.14
C LYS A 148 11.30 2.75 15.31
N ARG A 149 10.00 2.47 15.49
CA ARG A 149 9.19 3.01 16.59
C ARG A 149 9.51 2.43 17.96
N SER A 150 10.00 1.19 18.04
CA SER A 150 10.37 0.58 19.32
C SER A 150 11.60 1.24 19.95
N GLY A 151 12.40 1.98 19.17
CA GLY A 151 13.65 2.57 19.63
C GLY A 151 14.74 1.54 19.89
N PHE A 152 14.62 0.34 19.30
CA PHE A 152 15.58 -0.75 19.44
C PHE A 152 17.00 -0.30 19.06
N LYS A 153 17.99 -0.75 19.85
CA LYS A 153 19.41 -0.51 19.64
C LYS A 153 20.19 -1.82 19.62
N PRO A 154 21.27 -1.92 18.83
CA PRO A 154 22.15 -3.09 18.85
C PRO A 154 22.58 -3.47 20.27
N GLY A 155 22.55 -4.76 20.57
CA GLY A 155 22.89 -5.32 21.90
C GLY A 155 21.70 -5.47 22.85
N GLN A 156 20.52 -4.98 22.50
CA GLN A 156 19.30 -5.24 23.27
C GLN A 156 18.68 -6.61 22.90
N SER A 157 17.96 -7.20 23.86
CA SER A 157 17.13 -8.39 23.62
C SER A 157 15.73 -7.97 23.15
N VAL A 158 15.13 -8.79 22.28
CA VAL A 158 13.78 -8.57 21.76
C VAL A 158 12.97 -9.87 21.78
N LEU A 159 11.68 -9.78 22.10
CA LEU A 159 10.72 -10.88 22.00
C LEU A 159 9.82 -10.63 20.78
N ILE A 160 9.84 -11.55 19.82
CA ILE A 160 8.90 -11.56 18.70
C ILE A 160 7.80 -12.57 19.03
N VAL A 161 6.56 -12.10 19.14
CA VAL A 161 5.39 -12.96 19.40
C VAL A 161 4.71 -13.30 18.07
N GLY A 162 4.84 -14.55 17.64
CA GLY A 162 4.30 -15.07 16.39
C GLY A 162 5.35 -15.17 15.27
N ALA A 163 5.27 -16.26 14.49
CA ALA A 163 6.22 -16.57 13.41
C ALA A 163 5.56 -16.56 12.01
N GLY A 164 4.48 -15.79 11.86
CA GLY A 164 3.89 -15.49 10.55
C GLY A 164 4.75 -14.50 9.74
N PRO A 165 4.29 -14.08 8.55
CA PRO A 165 5.06 -13.20 7.66
C PRO A 165 5.65 -11.96 8.34
N ILE A 166 4.84 -11.23 9.13
CA ILE A 166 5.30 -10.05 9.87
C ILE A 166 6.36 -10.40 10.91
N GLY A 167 6.21 -11.50 11.65
CA GLY A 167 7.21 -11.96 12.62
C GLY A 167 8.55 -12.29 11.96
N LEU A 168 8.53 -12.89 10.77
CA LEU A 168 9.72 -13.17 9.99
C LEU A 168 10.37 -11.90 9.43
N PHE A 169 9.58 -10.91 8.97
CA PHE A 169 10.13 -9.62 8.56
C PHE A 169 10.71 -8.83 9.74
N LEU A 170 10.08 -8.85 10.91
CA LEU A 170 10.65 -8.28 12.13
C LEU A 170 12.00 -8.90 12.44
N LEU A 171 12.10 -10.24 12.39
CA LEU A 171 13.37 -10.95 12.57
C LEU A 171 14.41 -10.51 11.54
N LYS A 172 14.01 -10.31 10.29
CA LYS A 172 14.90 -9.88 9.20
C LYS A 172 15.35 -8.42 9.33
N VAL A 173 14.52 -7.54 9.89
CA VAL A 173 14.88 -6.13 10.14
C VAL A 173 15.79 -5.99 11.36
N LEU A 174 15.59 -6.83 12.37
CA LEU A 174 16.36 -6.81 13.63
C LEU A 174 17.76 -7.44 13.51
N ARG A 175 18.06 -8.13 12.40
CA ARG A 175 19.32 -8.84 12.14
C ARG A 175 20.04 -8.29 10.91
#